data_AF-A0AAU8FCP8-F1
#
_entry.id   AF-A0AAU8FCP8-F1
#
_cell.length_a   1.000
_cell.length_b   1.000
_cell.length_c   1.000
_cell.angle_alpha   90.00
_cell.angle_beta   90.00
_cell.angle_gamma   90.00
#
_symmetry.space_group_name_H-M   'P 1'
#
loop_
_entity.id
_entity.type
_entity.pdbx_description
1 polymer ?
#
loop_
_entity_poly.entity_id
_entity_poly.type
_entity_poly.pdbx_seq_one_letter_code
_entity_poly.pdbx_strand_id
1 'polypeptide(L)'
;MKVKRLLTRTAGAFGVTAGLLFVGSPLMAQVKIGDNPNMIDSNSILELESTNKGFLQPRVALVATNNVAPMTAPVPEGMRVYNTATTSGTYGVSPGEYYYDGRGWVRLVTAIPYGQEVFRQGPAPVGASCGSDPEGTIWNDILENSPTEGQQWICRVGVWEVYNAPSSSTPFFAKLTKDTDAGARKAGTINRLGHIVVRRDDDGASTTITPGGGIRLLRTLALAPNHGAFVDFARSPANPDLFRIGLRNDLNDGNGALTFQSSLASGNFTPRMLIGLNGQIGVNVTDPKSRLHVEGTVLITENSEDGAGYDVATGGKNGIKLYYDSTANRAQIFVQADASDPNVVLSKKVDGGGTVPNGSIFQKFQIPSGTIGSVTREAGLTVKYNETSDRRLKENIKNTHYTIEDLMRIAVVDYNYKSDAAKTRMPGFIAQDLYEVYPRAVTKGGENPKTSPWMVDYGKLTPLLVKAVQDQQKEIASLKAQLSEMHALKAEVASIKAMLGNAEQLKSEATISK
;
A
#
# COMPACT_ATOMS: atom_id res chain seq x y z
N MET A 1 31.22 -42.89 118.37
CA MET A 1 30.20 -42.57 119.38
C MET A 1 30.06 -41.04 119.44
N LYS A 2 28.84 -40.50 119.29
CA LYS A 2 28.52 -39.12 118.88
C LYS A 2 29.31 -38.01 119.62
N VAL A 3 29.93 -37.09 118.87
CA VAL A 3 30.74 -35.96 119.37
C VAL A 3 30.13 -34.60 118.97
N LYS A 4 30.00 -33.73 119.97
CA LYS A 4 30.08 -32.23 120.06
C LYS A 4 29.94 -31.39 118.76
N ARG A 5 29.03 -30.40 118.67
CA ARG A 5 29.07 -28.99 119.18
C ARG A 5 30.08 -28.08 118.44
N LEU A 6 29.65 -26.85 118.08
CA LEU A 6 30.36 -25.60 117.68
C LEU A 6 29.88 -25.08 116.29
N LEU A 7 29.64 -23.79 115.99
CA LEU A 7 29.68 -22.52 116.74
C LEU A 7 29.03 -21.42 115.86
N THR A 8 28.29 -20.52 116.49
CA THR A 8 27.83 -19.20 116.03
C THR A 8 29.00 -18.22 115.88
N ARG A 9 28.94 -17.23 114.95
CA ARG A 9 29.35 -15.81 115.19
C ARG A 9 29.28 -14.87 113.95
N THR A 10 28.75 -13.65 114.21
CA THR A 10 29.09 -12.29 113.68
C THR A 10 28.81 -11.98 112.19
N ALA A 11 28.37 -10.80 111.72
CA ALA A 11 28.19 -9.41 112.19
C ALA A 11 27.10 -8.76 111.28
N GLY A 12 26.39 -7.65 111.54
CA GLY A 12 26.72 -6.40 112.22
C GLY A 12 26.83 -5.25 111.19
N ALA A 13 25.82 -4.36 111.19
CA ALA A 13 25.85 -2.93 110.81
C ALA A 13 26.20 -2.48 109.37
N PHE A 14 25.27 -1.78 108.70
CA PHE A 14 25.46 -0.64 107.78
C PHE A 14 24.03 -0.09 107.52
N GLY A 15 23.66 1.19 107.63
CA GLY A 15 24.43 2.42 107.55
C GLY A 15 23.73 3.33 106.54
N VAL A 16 23.05 4.38 107.04
CA VAL A 16 22.88 5.73 106.46
C VAL A 16 22.36 5.82 105.01
N THR A 17 21.28 6.60 104.79
CA THR A 17 21.24 7.85 103.99
C THR A 17 19.80 8.08 103.51
N ALA A 18 19.08 9.00 104.14
CA ALA A 18 17.82 9.51 103.61
C ALA A 18 17.88 11.04 103.59
N GLY A 19 17.66 11.62 102.41
CA GLY A 19 17.19 13.00 102.31
C GLY A 19 17.96 13.97 101.42
N LEU A 20 18.49 13.55 100.26
CA LEU A 20 18.73 14.48 99.15
C LEU A 20 17.63 14.25 98.09
N LEU A 21 16.66 15.17 98.05
CA LEU A 21 15.61 15.21 97.04
C LEU A 21 16.23 15.36 95.64
N PHE A 22 16.12 14.33 94.80
CA PHE A 22 16.21 14.48 93.34
C PHE A 22 14.78 14.53 92.78
N VAL A 23 14.43 15.68 92.20
CA VAL A 23 13.25 15.88 91.38
C VAL A 23 13.42 15.06 90.11
N GLY A 24 12.66 13.97 89.96
CA GLY A 24 12.58 13.19 88.73
C GLY A 24 11.42 13.68 87.87
N SER A 25 11.73 14.35 86.76
CA SER A 25 10.77 14.68 85.70
C SER A 25 10.20 13.39 85.07
N PRO A 26 8.92 13.35 84.64
CA PRO A 26 8.43 12.23 83.84
C PRO A 26 9.08 12.28 82.46
N LEU A 27 10.06 11.41 82.22
CA LEU A 27 10.57 11.12 80.87
C LEU A 27 9.47 10.36 80.11
N MET A 28 8.80 11.03 79.18
CA MET A 28 7.98 10.38 78.16
C MET A 28 8.93 9.73 77.15
N ALA A 29 9.29 8.46 77.35
CA ALA A 29 10.06 7.70 76.38
C ALA A 29 9.11 7.00 75.40
N GLN A 30 9.25 7.30 74.10
CA GLN A 30 8.65 6.46 73.05
C GLN A 30 9.32 5.08 73.08
N VAL A 31 8.53 4.02 72.98
CA VAL A 31 9.01 2.64 73.08
C VAL A 31 9.11 2.04 71.69
N LYS A 32 10.33 2.03 71.15
CA LYS A 32 10.70 1.15 70.05
C LYS A 32 11.26 -0.15 70.61
N ILE A 33 10.72 -1.28 70.17
CA ILE A 33 11.20 -2.62 70.52
C ILE A 33 11.82 -3.20 69.26
N GLY A 34 13.16 -3.18 69.16
CA GLY A 34 13.80 -3.73 67.99
C GLY A 34 15.29 -3.56 67.84
N ASP A 35 15.78 -3.95 66.66
CA ASP A 35 17.20 -4.03 66.33
C ASP A 35 17.90 -2.63 66.32
N ASN A 36 17.17 -1.53 66.11
CA ASN A 36 17.69 -0.15 66.19
C ASN A 36 16.82 0.79 67.05
N PRO A 37 16.94 0.76 68.39
CA PRO A 37 16.07 1.52 69.30
C PRO A 37 16.30 3.04 69.29
N ASN A 38 17.34 3.54 68.58
CA ASN A 38 17.72 4.96 68.60
C ASN A 38 17.14 5.77 67.43
N MET A 39 16.50 5.11 66.47
CA MET A 39 15.83 5.77 65.35
C MET A 39 14.36 5.37 65.42
N ILE A 40 13.52 6.27 65.94
CA ILE A 40 12.11 6.03 66.22
C ILE A 40 11.29 6.87 65.22
N ASP A 41 10.30 6.26 64.57
CA ASP A 41 9.36 7.00 63.73
C ASP A 41 8.52 7.95 64.59
N SER A 42 8.56 9.25 64.30
CA SER A 42 7.86 10.29 65.05
C SER A 42 6.34 10.14 65.05
N ASN A 43 5.77 9.36 64.12
CA ASN A 43 4.33 9.06 64.04
C ASN A 43 3.94 7.77 64.79
N SER A 44 4.91 7.06 65.37
CA SER A 44 4.67 5.80 66.07
C SER A 44 4.68 5.98 67.59
N ILE A 45 3.67 5.41 68.25
CA ILE A 45 3.64 5.28 69.72
C ILE A 45 4.26 3.93 70.14
N LEU A 46 4.18 2.92 69.27
CA LEU A 46 4.80 1.60 69.41
C LEU A 46 5.38 1.19 68.06
N GLU A 47 6.69 0.98 68.02
CA GLU A 47 7.40 0.49 66.84
C GLU A 47 8.04 -0.87 67.16
N LEU A 48 7.79 -1.87 66.32
CA LEU A 48 8.39 -3.21 66.43
C LEU A 48 9.31 -3.43 65.22
N GLU A 49 10.61 -3.49 65.44
CA GLU A 49 11.61 -3.72 64.39
C GLU A 49 12.37 -5.01 64.67
N SER A 50 12.33 -5.98 63.75
CA SER A 50 13.23 -7.12 63.83
C SER A 50 13.49 -7.70 62.46
N THR A 51 14.73 -8.08 62.22
CA THR A 51 15.15 -8.79 61.00
C THR A 51 14.75 -10.26 60.97
N ASN A 52 14.35 -10.84 62.11
CA ASN A 52 14.04 -12.27 62.21
C ASN A 52 12.90 -12.66 63.17
N LYS A 53 12.23 -11.68 63.80
CA LYS A 53 11.05 -11.91 64.66
C LYS A 53 9.86 -11.11 64.15
N GLY A 54 8.66 -11.64 64.32
CA GLY A 54 7.41 -10.96 63.97
C GLY A 54 6.60 -10.59 65.21
N PHE A 55 5.58 -9.75 65.01
CA PHE A 55 4.56 -9.51 66.03
C PHE A 55 3.55 -10.66 66.05
N LEU A 56 3.50 -11.40 67.16
CA LEU A 56 2.47 -12.41 67.37
C LEU A 56 1.25 -11.76 68.03
N GLN A 57 0.23 -11.46 67.22
CA GLN A 57 -1.03 -10.91 67.70
C GLN A 57 -1.72 -11.84 68.72
N PRO A 58 -2.53 -11.31 69.65
CA PRO A 58 -3.36 -12.12 70.53
C PRO A 58 -4.24 -13.10 69.73
N ARG A 59 -4.11 -14.39 70.06
CA ARG A 59 -4.90 -15.47 69.43
C ARG A 59 -6.15 -15.72 70.26
N VAL A 60 -7.32 -15.54 69.64
CA VAL A 60 -8.61 -15.69 70.31
C VAL A 60 -9.51 -16.62 69.50
N ALA A 61 -10.37 -17.38 70.18
CA ALA A 61 -11.38 -18.21 69.53
C ALA A 61 -12.70 -17.44 69.45
N LEU A 62 -12.92 -16.70 68.36
CA LEU A 62 -14.17 -15.96 68.15
C LEU A 62 -15.34 -16.92 67.94
N VAL A 63 -16.53 -16.50 68.38
CA VAL A 63 -17.75 -17.32 68.25
C VAL A 63 -18.50 -16.97 66.96
N ALA A 64 -18.66 -15.68 66.68
CA ALA A 64 -19.32 -15.16 65.49
C ALA A 64 -18.87 -13.71 65.23
N THR A 65 -18.99 -13.22 63.99
CA THR A 65 -18.62 -11.85 63.65
C THR A 65 -19.50 -10.80 64.32
N ASN A 66 -20.73 -11.12 64.68
CA ASN A 66 -21.64 -10.22 65.40
C ASN A 66 -21.61 -10.40 66.93
N ASN A 67 -20.66 -11.17 67.47
CA ASN A 67 -20.58 -11.48 68.90
C ASN A 67 -19.20 -11.07 69.46
N VAL A 68 -19.20 -10.31 70.55
CA VAL A 68 -17.97 -9.85 71.22
C VAL A 68 -17.21 -10.97 71.92
N ALA A 69 -17.85 -12.11 72.21
CA ALA A 69 -17.21 -13.26 72.82
C ALA A 69 -16.02 -13.77 71.98
N PRO A 70 -14.89 -14.13 72.61
CA PRO A 70 -14.70 -14.42 74.03
C PRO A 70 -14.35 -13.20 74.89
N MET A 71 -14.36 -11.99 74.33
CA MET A 71 -14.12 -10.76 75.10
C MET A 71 -15.38 -10.32 75.83
N THR A 72 -15.20 -9.45 76.82
CA THR A 72 -16.30 -8.81 77.55
C THR A 72 -16.52 -7.41 77.00
N ALA A 73 -17.78 -7.05 76.72
CA ALA A 73 -18.13 -5.71 76.26
C ALA A 73 -17.81 -4.64 77.33
N PRO A 74 -17.48 -3.40 76.93
CA PRO A 74 -17.30 -2.94 75.55
C PRO A 74 -15.93 -3.32 74.97
N VAL A 75 -15.90 -3.80 73.73
CA VAL A 75 -14.66 -3.98 72.98
C VAL A 75 -14.36 -2.67 72.24
N PRO A 76 -13.18 -2.06 72.43
CA PRO A 76 -12.81 -0.84 71.72
C PRO A 76 -12.76 -1.03 70.19
N GLU A 77 -13.23 -0.04 69.44
CA GLU A 77 -13.05 0.01 67.99
C GLU A 77 -11.55 0.02 67.63
N GLY A 78 -11.18 -0.71 66.58
CA GLY A 78 -9.81 -0.87 66.12
C GLY A 78 -9.03 -2.00 66.82
N MET A 79 -9.62 -2.71 67.79
CA MET A 79 -9.03 -3.91 68.40
C MET A 79 -8.71 -4.96 67.34
N ARG A 80 -7.48 -5.49 67.29
CA ARG A 80 -7.06 -6.53 66.34
C ARG A 80 -6.69 -7.83 67.03
N VAL A 81 -7.10 -8.95 66.44
CA VAL A 81 -6.82 -10.30 66.92
C VAL A 81 -6.62 -11.27 65.77
N TYR A 82 -5.91 -12.37 66.05
CA TYR A 82 -5.91 -13.52 65.18
C TYR A 82 -6.95 -14.53 65.68
N ASN A 83 -8.03 -14.73 64.91
CA ASN A 83 -9.04 -15.73 65.21
C ASN A 83 -8.49 -17.14 64.93
N THR A 84 -8.74 -18.08 65.85
CA THR A 84 -8.36 -19.49 65.71
C THR A 84 -9.56 -20.43 65.49
N ALA A 85 -10.78 -19.93 65.63
CA ALA A 85 -11.99 -20.76 65.53
C ALA A 85 -12.54 -20.81 64.09
N THR A 86 -13.18 -21.93 63.77
CA THR A 86 -14.04 -22.07 62.57
C THR A 86 -15.47 -22.29 63.04
N THR A 87 -16.39 -21.41 62.66
CA THR A 87 -17.83 -21.56 62.93
C THR A 87 -18.64 -21.43 61.64
N SER A 88 -19.82 -22.03 61.61
CA SER A 88 -20.71 -22.04 60.44
C SER A 88 -21.87 -21.04 60.59
N GLY A 89 -22.50 -20.66 59.48
CA GLY A 89 -23.62 -19.73 59.43
C GLY A 89 -23.27 -18.33 58.93
N THR A 90 -24.26 -17.44 58.86
CA THR A 90 -24.15 -16.08 58.27
C THR A 90 -23.06 -15.21 58.91
N TYR A 91 -22.83 -15.38 60.21
CA TYR A 91 -21.80 -14.66 60.98
C TYR A 91 -20.63 -15.57 61.36
N GLY A 92 -20.44 -16.66 60.60
CA GLY A 92 -19.37 -17.63 60.86
C GLY A 92 -17.99 -16.97 60.79
N VAL A 93 -17.08 -17.42 61.66
CA VAL A 93 -15.68 -17.02 61.63
C VAL A 93 -14.81 -18.14 61.08
N SER A 94 -13.66 -17.79 60.53
CA SER A 94 -12.63 -18.74 60.09
C SER A 94 -11.27 -18.27 60.57
N PRO A 95 -10.24 -19.14 60.68
CA PRO A 95 -8.92 -18.72 61.09
C PRO A 95 -8.37 -17.57 60.22
N GLY A 96 -7.83 -16.53 60.86
CA GLY A 96 -7.34 -15.34 60.17
C GLY A 96 -7.33 -14.10 61.05
N GLU A 97 -6.89 -12.98 60.48
CA GLU A 97 -6.87 -11.69 61.19
C GLU A 97 -8.23 -11.02 61.17
N TYR A 98 -8.64 -10.49 62.31
CA TYR A 98 -9.88 -9.74 62.49
C TYR A 98 -9.61 -8.43 63.22
N TYR A 99 -10.38 -7.40 62.88
CA TYR A 99 -10.48 -6.19 63.69
C TYR A 99 -11.92 -5.93 64.11
N TYR A 100 -12.12 -5.27 65.26
CA TYR A 100 -13.42 -4.84 65.73
C TYR A 100 -13.74 -3.44 65.20
N ASP A 101 -14.87 -3.26 64.51
CA ASP A 101 -15.28 -1.99 63.88
C ASP A 101 -16.21 -1.14 64.76
N GLY A 102 -16.34 -1.49 66.05
CA GLY A 102 -17.29 -0.87 66.97
C GLY A 102 -18.67 -1.52 66.98
N ARG A 103 -18.97 -2.43 66.03
CA ARG A 103 -20.24 -3.17 65.95
C ARG A 103 -20.04 -4.67 65.91
N GLY A 104 -18.97 -5.16 65.29
CA GLY A 104 -18.64 -6.57 65.13
C GLY A 104 -17.19 -6.82 64.68
N TRP A 105 -16.83 -8.08 64.57
CA TRP A 105 -15.54 -8.54 64.05
C TRP A 105 -15.57 -8.61 62.52
N VAL A 106 -14.64 -7.90 61.88
CA VAL A 106 -14.44 -7.89 60.43
C VAL A 106 -13.17 -8.65 60.10
N ARG A 107 -13.25 -9.64 59.18
CA ARG A 107 -12.08 -10.41 58.72
C ARG A 107 -11.28 -9.58 57.73
N LEU A 108 -9.97 -9.53 57.91
CA LEU A 108 -9.06 -8.97 56.92
C LEU A 108 -8.83 -10.01 55.81
N VAL A 109 -9.33 -9.77 54.60
CA VAL A 109 -9.14 -10.64 53.42
C VAL A 109 -8.23 -9.94 52.42
N THR A 110 -7.11 -10.57 52.05
CA THR A 110 -6.06 -9.96 51.21
C THR A 110 -6.01 -10.47 49.76
N ALA A 111 -6.90 -11.38 49.35
CA ALA A 111 -6.97 -11.83 47.96
C ALA A 111 -8.39 -12.27 47.56
N ILE A 112 -8.89 -11.73 46.45
CA ILE A 112 -10.09 -12.23 45.76
C ILE A 112 -9.63 -13.40 44.86
N PRO A 113 -10.24 -14.60 44.94
CA PRO A 113 -9.95 -15.70 44.03
C PRO A 113 -10.26 -15.33 42.58
N TYR A 114 -9.41 -15.78 41.66
CA TYR A 114 -9.58 -15.59 40.22
C TYR A 114 -10.88 -16.24 39.73
N GLY A 115 -11.78 -15.48 39.08
CA GLY A 115 -12.99 -16.02 38.42
C GLY A 115 -14.36 -15.48 38.86
N GLN A 116 -14.44 -14.40 39.65
CA GLN A 116 -15.72 -13.74 40.00
C GLN A 116 -16.04 -12.50 39.16
N GLU A 117 -15.58 -12.45 37.91
CA GLU A 117 -15.96 -11.39 36.97
C GLU A 117 -17.31 -11.75 36.33
N VAL A 118 -18.33 -10.92 36.55
CA VAL A 118 -19.63 -11.06 35.89
C VAL A 118 -19.74 -9.98 34.83
N PHE A 119 -19.76 -10.39 33.55
CA PHE A 119 -19.96 -9.48 32.42
C PHE A 119 -21.45 -9.26 32.21
N ARG A 120 -21.94 -8.04 32.45
CA ARG A 120 -23.34 -7.66 32.18
C ARG A 120 -23.41 -6.45 31.28
N GLN A 121 -24.42 -6.44 30.41
CA GLN A 121 -24.72 -5.28 29.56
C GLN A 121 -25.57 -4.28 30.36
N GLY A 122 -25.12 -3.03 30.44
CA GLY A 122 -25.83 -1.91 31.05
C GLY A 122 -25.14 -1.32 32.29
N PRO A 123 -25.51 -0.09 32.68
CA PRO A 123 -24.87 0.62 33.79
C PRO A 123 -25.23 -0.02 35.14
N ALA A 124 -24.22 -0.35 35.94
CA ALA A 124 -24.44 -0.73 37.34
C ALA A 124 -24.62 0.55 38.17
N PRO A 125 -25.69 0.68 38.98
CA PRO A 125 -25.85 1.87 39.80
C PRO A 125 -24.91 1.78 41.00
N VAL A 126 -24.08 2.80 41.20
CA VAL A 126 -23.39 3.02 42.47
C VAL A 126 -24.44 3.12 43.57
N GLY A 127 -24.35 2.24 44.57
CA GLY A 127 -25.31 2.14 45.67
C GLY A 127 -26.53 1.23 45.42
N ALA A 128 -26.65 0.59 44.26
CA ALA A 128 -27.66 -0.47 44.07
C ALA A 128 -27.23 -1.79 44.71
N SER A 129 -28.21 -2.62 45.07
CA SER A 129 -27.95 -3.96 45.60
C SER A 129 -27.30 -4.87 44.55
N CYS A 130 -26.32 -5.68 44.98
CA CYS A 130 -25.72 -6.73 44.15
C CYS A 130 -26.61 -7.97 43.99
N GLY A 131 -27.79 -8.02 44.60
CA GLY A 131 -28.64 -9.20 44.58
C GLY A 131 -27.94 -10.44 45.16
N SER A 132 -27.85 -11.52 44.39
CA SER A 132 -27.20 -12.77 44.79
C SER A 132 -25.70 -12.84 44.46
N ASP A 133 -25.12 -11.78 43.90
CA ASP A 133 -23.71 -11.78 43.52
C ASP A 133 -22.81 -11.76 44.78
N PRO A 134 -21.83 -12.67 44.91
CA PRO A 134 -20.96 -12.76 46.08
C PRO A 134 -20.12 -11.49 46.34
N GLU A 135 -19.71 -11.28 47.59
CA GLU A 135 -18.77 -10.24 47.99
C GLU A 135 -17.49 -10.30 47.13
N GLY A 136 -17.08 -9.16 46.55
CA GLY A 136 -15.90 -9.09 45.70
C GLY A 136 -16.14 -9.38 44.22
N THR A 137 -17.37 -9.70 43.82
CA THR A 137 -17.75 -9.82 42.39
C THR A 137 -17.47 -8.51 41.66
N ILE A 138 -16.90 -8.59 40.46
CA ILE A 138 -16.61 -7.42 39.61
C ILE A 138 -17.64 -7.34 38.47
N TRP A 139 -18.23 -6.15 38.28
CA TRP A 139 -19.07 -5.79 37.14
C TRP A 139 -18.27 -4.91 36.18
N ASN A 140 -18.27 -5.24 34.89
CA ASN A 140 -17.68 -4.41 33.82
C ASN A 140 -18.76 -3.85 32.90
N ASP A 141 -18.79 -2.53 32.67
CA ASP A 141 -19.64 -1.93 31.63
C ASP A 141 -19.05 -2.22 30.24
N ILE A 142 -19.77 -2.99 29.43
CA ILE A 142 -19.40 -3.35 28.05
C ILE A 142 -20.34 -2.72 27.00
N LEU A 143 -21.22 -1.79 27.41
CA LEU A 143 -22.16 -1.15 26.49
C LEU A 143 -21.48 0.03 25.78
N GLU A 144 -21.32 -0.12 24.47
CA GLU A 144 -20.76 0.91 23.60
C GLU A 144 -21.63 2.18 23.61
N ASN A 145 -21.02 3.34 23.84
CA ASN A 145 -21.66 4.65 24.03
C ASN A 145 -22.31 4.90 25.40
N SER A 146 -22.10 4.02 26.38
CA SER A 146 -22.46 4.32 27.78
C SER A 146 -21.58 5.45 28.32
N PRO A 147 -22.11 6.41 29.10
CA PRO A 147 -21.28 7.41 29.77
C PRO A 147 -20.28 6.79 30.78
N THR A 148 -20.46 5.51 31.11
CA THR A 148 -19.60 4.70 31.99
C THR A 148 -18.92 3.55 31.26
N GLU A 149 -18.84 3.58 29.93
CA GLU A 149 -18.19 2.52 29.14
C GLU A 149 -16.76 2.24 29.63
N GLY A 150 -16.48 0.97 29.95
CA GLY A 150 -15.20 0.54 30.51
C GLY A 150 -15.03 0.77 32.01
N GLN A 151 -16.01 1.35 32.70
CA GLN A 151 -16.00 1.47 34.16
C GLN A 151 -16.24 0.11 34.82
N GLN A 152 -15.58 -0.09 35.96
CA GLN A 152 -15.69 -1.29 36.78
C GLN A 152 -16.36 -0.95 38.12
N TRP A 153 -17.16 -1.88 38.62
CA TRP A 153 -17.71 -1.85 39.98
C TRP A 153 -17.40 -3.14 40.71
N ILE A 154 -17.37 -3.06 42.03
CA ILE A 154 -17.15 -4.20 42.91
C ILE A 154 -18.30 -4.31 43.91
N CYS A 155 -18.80 -5.52 44.12
CA CYS A 155 -19.80 -5.75 45.14
C CYS A 155 -19.14 -5.72 46.51
N ARG A 156 -19.56 -4.79 47.37
CA ARG A 156 -19.14 -4.69 48.76
C ARG A 156 -20.35 -4.61 49.69
N VAL A 157 -20.39 -5.48 50.69
CA VAL A 157 -21.47 -5.55 51.68
C VAL A 157 -22.85 -5.59 51.01
N GLY A 158 -22.95 -6.30 49.88
CA GLY A 158 -24.19 -6.46 49.11
C GLY A 158 -24.64 -5.24 48.29
N VAL A 159 -23.79 -4.21 48.14
CA VAL A 159 -24.03 -3.05 47.26
C VAL A 159 -22.89 -2.82 46.26
N TRP A 160 -23.22 -2.27 45.09
CA TRP A 160 -22.22 -1.94 44.07
C TRP A 160 -21.51 -0.63 44.41
N GLU A 161 -20.19 -0.71 44.51
CA GLU A 161 -19.32 0.45 44.67
C GLU A 161 -18.40 0.62 43.46
N VAL A 162 -17.96 1.86 43.18
CA VAL A 162 -16.99 2.11 42.11
C VAL A 162 -15.69 1.36 42.41
N TYR A 163 -15.25 0.53 41.48
CA TYR A 163 -13.97 -0.13 41.59
C TYR A 163 -12.85 0.86 41.25
N ASN A 164 -12.24 1.41 42.28
CA ASN A 164 -10.99 2.15 42.15
C ASN A 164 -9.84 1.14 42.16
N ALA A 165 -9.29 0.85 40.98
CA ALA A 165 -8.06 0.07 40.90
C ALA A 165 -6.98 0.75 41.77
N PRO A 166 -6.18 -0.01 42.53
CA PRO A 166 -5.06 0.59 43.28
C PRO A 166 -4.19 1.40 42.33
N SER A 167 -3.79 2.61 42.76
CA SER A 167 -3.10 3.63 41.96
C SER A 167 -1.71 3.24 41.44
N SER A 168 -1.30 1.97 41.60
CA SER A 168 -0.15 1.41 40.91
C SER A 168 -0.53 1.04 39.47
N SER A 169 -0.66 2.05 38.62
CA SER A 169 -0.49 1.88 37.19
C SER A 169 0.97 1.56 36.90
N THR A 170 1.39 0.30 37.09
CA THR A 170 2.69 -0.14 36.57
C THR A 170 2.62 -0.16 35.04
N PRO A 171 3.36 0.72 34.34
CA PRO A 171 3.45 0.66 32.89
C PRO A 171 4.15 -0.64 32.48
N PHE A 172 3.71 -1.26 31.37
CA PHE A 172 4.41 -2.41 30.80
C PHE A 172 5.62 -1.93 30.00
N PHE A 173 6.81 -1.97 30.62
CA PHE A 173 8.06 -1.70 29.91
C PHE A 173 8.57 -2.98 29.28
N ALA A 174 8.58 -3.05 27.94
CA ALA A 174 9.30 -4.09 27.20
C ALA A 174 10.82 -3.84 27.29
N LYS A 175 11.41 -4.05 28.47
CA LYS A 175 12.86 -3.95 28.68
C LYS A 175 13.42 -5.33 29.02
N LEU A 176 14.48 -5.73 28.31
CA LEU A 176 15.28 -6.93 28.57
C LEU A 176 16.19 -6.76 29.79
N THR A 177 15.67 -6.24 30.89
CA THR A 177 16.38 -6.26 32.18
C THR A 177 15.51 -7.00 33.17
N LYS A 178 16.00 -8.18 33.52
CA LYS A 178 15.57 -9.02 34.63
C LYS A 178 15.18 -8.12 35.83
N ASP A 179 14.00 -8.35 36.36
CA ASP A 179 13.56 -8.06 37.75
C ASP A 179 12.30 -7.18 37.94
N THR A 180 11.63 -6.69 36.89
CA THR A 180 10.30 -6.05 37.05
C THR A 180 9.33 -6.30 35.87
N ASP A 181 9.03 -7.57 35.57
CA ASP A 181 7.94 -7.94 34.65
C ASP A 181 6.91 -8.84 35.35
N ALA A 182 5.65 -8.74 34.94
CA ALA A 182 4.51 -9.48 35.46
C ALA A 182 4.58 -10.99 35.10
N GLY A 183 5.42 -11.69 35.84
CA GLY A 183 5.55 -13.15 35.79
C GLY A 183 6.61 -13.64 34.80
N ALA A 184 7.14 -14.82 35.10
CA ALA A 184 8.21 -15.49 34.37
C ALA A 184 7.98 -15.57 32.84
N ARG A 185 9.09 -15.82 32.11
CA ARG A 185 9.15 -16.11 30.65
C ARG A 185 7.84 -16.66 30.10
N LYS A 186 7.04 -15.81 29.43
CA LYS A 186 5.81 -16.21 28.76
C LYS A 186 6.19 -16.85 27.42
N ALA A 187 6.13 -18.17 27.33
CA ALA A 187 6.40 -18.92 26.09
C ALA A 187 5.19 -19.03 25.15
N GLY A 188 4.13 -18.24 25.38
CA GLY A 188 2.87 -18.32 24.63
C GLY A 188 2.36 -16.96 24.19
N THR A 189 1.43 -16.97 23.21
CA THR A 189 0.79 -15.78 22.64
C THR A 189 0.01 -15.00 23.70
N ILE A 190 0.30 -13.71 23.83
CA ILE A 190 -0.43 -12.78 24.70
C ILE A 190 -1.60 -12.19 23.89
N ASN A 191 -2.84 -12.47 24.29
CA ASN A 191 -4.04 -11.84 23.73
C ASN A 191 -4.68 -10.92 24.76
N ARG A 192 -4.97 -9.67 24.39
CA ARG A 192 -5.83 -8.74 25.14
C ARG A 192 -6.82 -8.08 24.20
N LEU A 193 -8.02 -7.79 24.71
CA LEU A 193 -9.00 -6.94 24.05
C LEU A 193 -8.69 -5.48 24.41
N GLY A 194 -8.57 -4.60 23.41
CA GLY A 194 -8.24 -3.17 23.58
C GLY A 194 -7.07 -2.70 22.71
N HIS A 195 -6.82 -1.38 22.71
CA HIS A 195 -5.70 -0.76 21.98
C HIS A 195 -4.36 -1.22 22.56
N ILE A 196 -3.46 -1.71 21.71
CA ILE A 196 -2.07 -2.00 22.08
C ILE A 196 -1.24 -0.76 21.72
N VAL A 197 -0.86 0.03 22.74
CA VAL A 197 0.02 1.19 22.59
C VAL A 197 1.42 0.78 23.04
N VAL A 198 2.40 0.86 22.13
CA VAL A 198 3.83 0.66 22.45
C VAL A 198 4.49 2.04 22.48
N ARG A 199 4.94 2.48 23.65
CA ARG A 199 5.72 3.71 23.84
C ARG A 199 7.01 3.39 24.60
N ARG A 200 8.09 4.11 24.28
CA ARG A 200 9.19 4.39 25.22
C ARG A 200 9.21 5.88 25.49
N ASP A 201 9.81 6.27 26.60
CA ASP A 201 9.86 7.63 27.12
C ASP A 201 10.94 8.51 26.46
N ASP A 202 11.69 7.99 25.48
CA ASP A 202 12.76 8.69 24.76
C ASP A 202 12.49 8.75 23.25
N ASP A 203 12.29 9.97 22.72
CA ASP A 203 11.91 10.32 21.34
C ASP A 203 12.96 9.94 20.24
N GLY A 204 13.34 8.66 20.12
CA GLY A 204 14.35 8.19 19.15
C GLY A 204 14.06 6.82 18.54
N ALA A 205 13.36 6.80 17.40
CA ALA A 205 13.23 5.74 16.38
C ALA A 205 13.63 4.27 16.69
N SER A 206 12.63 3.37 16.71
CA SER A 206 12.56 2.07 15.97
C SER A 206 11.77 1.00 16.74
N THR A 207 10.68 0.52 16.14
CA THR A 207 9.89 -0.63 16.61
C THR A 207 10.48 -1.91 16.03
N THR A 208 11.22 -2.71 16.81
CA THR A 208 11.66 -4.03 16.33
C THR A 208 10.61 -5.08 16.68
N ILE A 209 9.85 -5.51 15.69
CA ILE A 209 9.15 -6.79 15.71
C ILE A 209 10.23 -7.88 15.56
N THR A 210 10.34 -8.80 16.52
CA THR A 210 11.31 -9.89 16.47
C THR A 210 11.02 -10.86 15.32
N PRO A 211 12.02 -11.63 14.85
CA PRO A 211 11.82 -12.62 13.78
C PRO A 211 10.69 -13.60 14.15
N GLY A 212 9.59 -13.56 13.40
CA GLY A 212 8.42 -14.43 13.57
C GLY A 212 7.24 -13.84 14.36
N GLY A 213 7.36 -12.65 14.94
CA GLY A 213 6.22 -11.94 15.54
C GLY A 213 5.37 -11.25 14.49
N GLY A 214 4.03 -11.32 14.60
CA GLY A 214 3.09 -10.58 13.76
C GLY A 214 2.08 -9.81 14.60
N ILE A 215 1.68 -8.61 14.15
CA ILE A 215 0.60 -7.85 14.78
C ILE A 215 -0.73 -8.42 14.28
N ARG A 216 -1.52 -9.01 15.18
CA ARG A 216 -2.85 -9.56 14.85
C ARG A 216 -3.94 -8.56 15.20
N LEU A 217 -4.56 -7.96 14.18
CA LEU A 217 -5.70 -7.07 14.31
C LEU A 217 -6.99 -7.90 14.31
N LEU A 218 -7.67 -7.99 15.46
CA LEU A 218 -8.94 -8.72 15.61
C LEU A 218 -10.09 -7.71 15.65
N ARG A 219 -11.21 -8.00 14.97
CA ARG A 219 -12.48 -7.30 15.19
C ARG A 219 -13.37 -8.14 16.11
N THR A 220 -14.04 -7.51 17.05
CA THR A 220 -15.17 -8.10 17.77
C THR A 220 -16.40 -8.06 16.86
N LEU A 221 -17.30 -9.05 17.00
CA LEU A 221 -18.44 -9.26 16.09
C LEU A 221 -19.53 -8.16 16.11
N ALA A 222 -19.37 -7.11 16.92
CA ALA A 222 -20.46 -6.20 17.29
C ALA A 222 -20.40 -4.77 16.69
N LEU A 223 -19.32 -4.37 16.01
CA LEU A 223 -19.17 -3.00 15.50
C LEU A 223 -19.73 -2.79 14.09
N ALA A 224 -20.32 -1.61 13.86
CA ALA A 224 -20.94 -1.15 12.61
C ALA A 224 -20.01 -1.24 11.37
N PRO A 225 -20.55 -1.28 10.13
CA PRO A 225 -19.90 -1.88 8.96
C PRO A 225 -18.69 -1.15 8.36
N ASN A 226 -18.22 -0.06 8.97
CA ASN A 226 -17.38 0.90 8.26
C ASN A 226 -15.93 0.95 8.76
N HIS A 227 -15.64 0.52 9.99
CA HIS A 227 -14.32 0.69 10.60
C HIS A 227 -13.84 -0.57 11.35
N GLY A 228 -12.74 -1.19 10.90
CA GLY A 228 -12.05 -2.26 11.60
C GLY A 228 -10.83 -1.77 12.40
N ALA A 229 -10.15 -2.68 13.11
CA ALA A 229 -8.95 -2.36 13.86
C ALA A 229 -7.83 -1.82 12.94
N PHE A 230 -7.07 -0.85 13.46
CA PHE A 230 -6.07 -0.09 12.71
C PHE A 230 -4.77 0.14 13.49
N VAL A 231 -3.72 0.46 12.74
CA VAL A 231 -2.42 0.94 13.24
C VAL A 231 -2.20 2.35 12.71
N ASP A 232 -2.00 3.29 13.62
CA ASP A 232 -1.76 4.71 13.31
C ASP A 232 -0.28 5.06 13.32
N PHE A 233 0.13 5.86 12.34
CA PHE A 233 1.52 6.32 12.16
C PHE A 233 1.64 7.85 12.27
N ALA A 234 0.67 8.52 12.89
CA ALA A 234 0.66 9.98 12.96
C ALA A 234 1.73 10.55 13.91
N ARG A 235 2.35 11.64 13.48
CA ARG A 235 3.33 12.43 14.25
C ARG A 235 2.77 13.78 14.73
N SER A 236 1.55 14.14 14.32
CA SER A 236 0.97 15.47 14.55
C SER A 236 -0.05 15.44 15.70
N PRO A 237 0.12 16.25 16.75
CA PRO A 237 -0.90 16.44 17.79
C PRO A 237 -2.20 17.07 17.24
N ALA A 238 -2.12 17.80 16.13
CA ALA A 238 -3.25 18.48 15.51
C ALA A 238 -4.07 17.56 14.58
N ASN A 239 -3.47 16.47 14.08
CA ASN A 239 -4.17 15.44 13.32
C ASN A 239 -3.56 14.07 13.63
N PRO A 240 -4.04 13.39 14.70
CA PRO A 240 -3.53 12.09 15.11
C PRO A 240 -3.91 10.94 14.16
N ASP A 241 -4.71 11.19 13.11
CA ASP A 241 -5.21 10.16 12.19
C ASP A 241 -4.64 10.32 10.76
N LEU A 242 -3.49 10.97 10.59
CA LEU A 242 -2.96 11.37 9.28
C LEU A 242 -2.65 10.18 8.34
N PHE A 243 -2.08 9.10 8.88
CA PHE A 243 -1.68 7.90 8.13
C PHE A 243 -2.07 6.63 8.90
N ARG A 244 -2.81 5.74 8.24
CA ARG A 244 -3.38 4.54 8.86
C ARG A 244 -3.26 3.29 7.98
N ILE A 245 -2.98 2.15 8.62
CA ILE A 245 -3.14 0.81 8.05
C ILE A 245 -4.25 0.09 8.82
N GLY A 246 -5.31 -0.37 8.15
CA GLY A 246 -6.44 -0.99 8.84
C GLY A 246 -7.25 -1.98 8.00
N LEU A 247 -8.06 -2.77 8.69
CA LEU A 247 -9.03 -3.68 8.06
C LEU A 247 -10.35 -2.96 7.79
N ARG A 248 -10.96 -3.18 6.63
CA ARG A 248 -12.21 -2.52 6.22
C ARG A 248 -13.13 -3.49 5.46
N ASN A 249 -14.44 -3.49 5.67
CA ASN A 249 -15.35 -4.55 5.18
C ASN A 249 -16.46 -4.09 4.22
N ASP A 250 -16.56 -2.81 3.92
CA ASP A 250 -17.55 -2.21 3.03
C ASP A 250 -17.08 -2.08 1.56
N LEU A 251 -15.80 -2.34 1.27
CA LEU A 251 -15.19 -1.98 -0.01
C LEU A 251 -15.23 -3.06 -1.12
N ASN A 252 -15.49 -4.33 -0.80
CA ASN A 252 -15.47 -5.45 -1.77
C ASN A 252 -16.52 -6.54 -1.46
N ASP A 253 -17.77 -6.40 -1.92
CA ASP A 253 -18.85 -7.40 -1.76
C ASP A 253 -19.07 -7.90 -0.30
N GLY A 254 -18.76 -7.07 0.71
CA GLY A 254 -18.82 -7.46 2.13
C GLY A 254 -17.65 -8.32 2.63
N ASN A 255 -16.69 -8.65 1.76
CA ASN A 255 -15.45 -9.30 2.11
C ASN A 255 -14.42 -8.21 2.48
N GLY A 256 -13.85 -8.31 3.68
CA GLY A 256 -12.81 -7.40 4.17
C GLY A 256 -11.70 -7.04 3.15
N ALA A 257 -10.99 -5.96 3.43
CA ALA A 257 -9.82 -5.48 2.72
C ALA A 257 -8.79 -4.94 3.72
N LEU A 258 -7.51 -5.13 3.44
CA LEU A 258 -6.43 -4.38 4.06
C LEU A 258 -6.31 -3.04 3.33
N THR A 259 -6.37 -1.93 4.07
CA THR A 259 -6.39 -0.58 3.48
C THR A 259 -5.27 0.29 4.04
N PHE A 260 -4.69 1.10 3.16
CA PHE A 260 -3.78 2.20 3.47
C PHE A 260 -4.53 3.50 3.20
N GLN A 261 -4.67 4.34 4.22
CA GLN A 261 -5.53 5.52 4.17
C GLN A 261 -4.75 6.78 4.59
N SER A 262 -5.13 7.92 4.00
CA SER A 262 -4.68 9.24 4.41
C SER A 262 -5.87 10.13 4.73
N SER A 263 -5.70 11.04 5.69
CA SER A 263 -6.66 12.11 6.00
C SER A 263 -6.12 13.46 5.51
N LEU A 264 -6.93 14.22 4.76
CA LEU A 264 -6.65 15.62 4.42
C LEU A 264 -7.24 16.61 5.45
N ALA A 265 -8.17 16.14 6.28
CA ALA A 265 -8.79 16.84 7.41
C ALA A 265 -9.36 15.83 8.41
N SER A 266 -9.38 16.18 9.70
CA SER A 266 -9.87 15.31 10.77
C SER A 266 -11.23 14.67 10.44
N GLY A 267 -11.29 13.34 10.44
CA GLY A 267 -12.53 12.58 10.24
C GLY A 267 -12.87 12.16 8.81
N ASN A 268 -12.19 12.67 7.77
CA ASN A 268 -12.40 12.23 6.38
C ASN A 268 -11.21 11.42 5.86
N PHE A 269 -11.44 10.12 5.61
CA PHE A 269 -10.41 9.17 5.18
C PHE A 269 -10.57 8.80 3.71
N THR A 270 -9.50 8.97 2.94
CA THR A 270 -9.44 8.54 1.54
C THR A 270 -8.52 7.33 1.42
N PRO A 271 -9.02 6.16 0.99
CA PRO A 271 -8.18 5.01 0.66
C PRO A 271 -7.20 5.36 -0.46
N ARG A 272 -5.90 5.17 -0.20
CA ARG A 272 -4.83 5.36 -1.18
C ARG A 272 -4.41 4.04 -1.81
N MET A 273 -4.48 2.97 -1.04
CA MET A 273 -4.30 1.60 -1.54
C MET A 273 -5.17 0.65 -0.74
N LEU A 274 -5.70 -0.38 -1.38
CA LEU A 274 -6.42 -1.48 -0.73
C LEU A 274 -6.04 -2.83 -1.34
N ILE A 275 -6.11 -3.88 -0.53
CA ILE A 275 -5.97 -5.28 -0.91
C ILE A 275 -7.20 -6.02 -0.40
N GLY A 276 -8.12 -6.37 -1.30
CA GLY A 276 -9.33 -7.12 -0.96
C GLY A 276 -9.03 -8.59 -0.65
N LEU A 277 -9.88 -9.23 0.17
CA LEU A 277 -9.78 -10.67 0.45
C LEU A 277 -9.98 -11.56 -0.79
N ASN A 278 -10.57 -11.03 -1.85
CA ASN A 278 -10.68 -11.67 -3.16
C ASN A 278 -9.38 -11.57 -4.00
N GLY A 279 -8.30 -10.99 -3.45
CA GLY A 279 -6.99 -10.86 -4.10
C GLY A 279 -6.88 -9.69 -5.06
N GLN A 280 -7.85 -8.77 -5.11
CA GLN A 280 -7.79 -7.56 -5.90
C GLN A 280 -7.05 -6.44 -5.17
N ILE A 281 -6.28 -5.64 -5.90
CA ILE A 281 -5.54 -4.49 -5.39
C ILE A 281 -6.09 -3.22 -6.05
N GLY A 282 -6.52 -2.26 -5.24
CA GLY A 282 -6.94 -0.92 -5.68
C GLY A 282 -5.91 0.13 -5.27
N VAL A 283 -5.49 1.03 -6.16
CA VAL A 283 -4.69 2.21 -5.84
C VAL A 283 -5.49 3.45 -6.23
N ASN A 284 -5.74 4.32 -5.25
CA ASN A 284 -6.62 5.50 -5.36
C ASN A 284 -8.06 5.19 -5.82
N VAL A 285 -8.50 3.93 -5.71
CA VAL A 285 -9.86 3.48 -6.03
C VAL A 285 -10.36 2.54 -4.94
N THR A 286 -11.65 2.61 -4.63
CA THR A 286 -12.27 1.86 -3.52
C THR A 286 -12.93 0.55 -3.92
N ASP A 287 -13.26 0.37 -5.19
CA ASP A 287 -13.95 -0.81 -5.74
C ASP A 287 -13.20 -1.29 -7.01
N PRO A 288 -12.10 -2.05 -6.84
CA PRO A 288 -11.27 -2.50 -7.95
C PRO A 288 -12.03 -3.48 -8.85
N LYS A 289 -12.13 -3.18 -10.16
CA LYS A 289 -12.83 -4.03 -11.15
C LYS A 289 -11.96 -5.13 -11.75
N SER A 290 -10.71 -5.26 -11.30
CA SER A 290 -9.71 -6.20 -11.81
C SER A 290 -8.70 -6.56 -10.70
N ARG A 291 -7.74 -7.44 -11.00
CA ARG A 291 -6.70 -7.85 -10.02
C ARG A 291 -5.83 -6.69 -9.54
N LEU A 292 -5.57 -5.70 -10.41
CA LEU A 292 -4.89 -4.44 -10.07
C LEU A 292 -5.61 -3.30 -10.80
N HIS A 293 -6.29 -2.43 -10.05
CA HIS A 293 -6.97 -1.25 -10.56
C HIS A 293 -6.32 0.00 -9.95
N VAL A 294 -5.75 0.86 -10.79
CA VAL A 294 -5.21 2.17 -10.35
C VAL A 294 -6.03 3.29 -10.98
N GLU A 295 -6.69 4.10 -10.17
CA GLU A 295 -7.39 5.30 -10.63
C GLU A 295 -6.43 6.49 -10.63
N GLY A 296 -5.83 6.75 -11.79
CA GLY A 296 -4.83 7.80 -11.99
C GLY A 296 -3.71 7.38 -12.94
N THR A 297 -2.66 8.19 -13.02
CA THR A 297 -1.45 7.86 -13.81
C THR A 297 -0.54 6.94 -13.00
N VAL A 298 -0.04 5.88 -13.62
CA VAL A 298 0.89 4.92 -13.00
C VAL A 298 2.29 5.12 -13.56
N LEU A 299 3.23 5.52 -12.71
CA LEU A 299 4.66 5.46 -13.01
C LEU A 299 5.19 4.10 -12.55
N ILE A 300 5.59 3.25 -13.48
CA ILE A 300 5.97 1.85 -13.23
C ILE A 300 7.48 1.72 -12.91
N THR A 301 8.30 2.68 -13.33
CA THR A 301 9.74 2.72 -13.05
C THR A 301 10.25 4.16 -13.09
N GLU A 302 11.13 4.51 -12.16
CA GLU A 302 11.79 5.80 -12.05
C GLU A 302 13.30 5.57 -11.90
N ASN A 303 13.94 5.02 -12.94
CA ASN A 303 15.39 4.93 -12.99
C ASN A 303 15.91 5.77 -14.15
N SER A 304 16.92 6.60 -13.87
CA SER A 304 17.67 7.41 -14.82
C SER A 304 18.68 6.60 -15.65
N GLU A 305 18.56 5.27 -15.68
CA GLU A 305 19.36 4.35 -16.49
C GLU A 305 18.42 3.34 -17.18
N ASP A 306 18.68 3.09 -18.46
CA ASP A 306 17.81 2.45 -19.45
C ASP A 306 16.99 1.24 -18.97
N GLY A 307 15.66 1.29 -19.19
CA GLY A 307 14.79 0.11 -19.09
C GLY A 307 13.38 0.35 -18.57
N ALA A 308 12.62 1.28 -19.18
CA ALA A 308 11.25 1.53 -18.74
C ALA A 308 10.22 0.66 -19.48
N GLY A 309 9.78 -0.44 -18.86
CA GLY A 309 8.60 -1.24 -19.21
C GLY A 309 8.50 -2.50 -18.33
N TYR A 310 7.33 -2.74 -17.72
CA TYR A 310 6.98 -3.99 -17.03
C TYR A 310 5.88 -4.66 -17.86
N ASP A 311 6.15 -5.77 -18.53
CA ASP A 311 5.81 -7.12 -18.04
C ASP A 311 6.92 -7.84 -17.23
N VAL A 312 6.54 -8.80 -16.37
CA VAL A 312 7.48 -9.62 -15.58
C VAL A 312 8.14 -10.66 -16.49
N ALA A 313 9.35 -10.37 -16.92
CA ALA A 313 10.23 -11.39 -17.47
C ALA A 313 10.63 -12.38 -16.36
N THR A 314 10.21 -13.64 -16.48
CA THR A 314 11.05 -14.75 -15.98
C THR A 314 12.10 -15.02 -17.03
N GLY A 315 13.32 -15.39 -16.61
CA GLY A 315 14.62 -15.25 -17.29
C GLY A 315 14.79 -15.62 -18.78
N GLY A 316 13.97 -15.07 -19.68
CA GLY A 316 14.06 -15.23 -21.13
C GLY A 316 12.83 -14.80 -21.97
N LYS A 317 12.06 -13.73 -21.63
CA LYS A 317 10.93 -13.23 -22.46
C LYS A 317 10.64 -11.70 -22.40
N ASN A 318 9.86 -11.28 -23.41
CA ASN A 318 9.36 -10.02 -24.00
C ASN A 318 8.38 -9.12 -23.20
N GLY A 319 8.22 -7.80 -23.52
CA GLY A 319 7.32 -6.87 -22.78
C GLY A 319 6.77 -5.60 -23.51
N ILE A 320 5.83 -4.86 -22.86
CA ILE A 320 5.06 -3.69 -23.37
C ILE A 320 5.23 -2.42 -22.47
N LYS A 321 5.34 -1.20 -23.03
CA LYS A 321 5.39 0.11 -22.29
C LYS A 321 4.30 1.09 -22.77
N LEU A 322 3.56 1.74 -21.84
CA LEU A 322 2.56 2.80 -22.11
C LEU A 322 3.06 4.16 -21.53
N TYR A 323 3.04 5.26 -22.31
CA TYR A 323 3.62 6.57 -21.96
C TYR A 323 2.65 7.73 -22.25
N TYR A 324 2.48 8.70 -21.32
CA TYR A 324 1.73 9.95 -21.51
C TYR A 324 2.50 11.15 -20.91
N ASP A 325 2.59 12.25 -21.65
CA ASP A 325 3.30 13.49 -21.30
C ASP A 325 2.34 14.68 -21.42
N SER A 326 1.97 15.29 -20.29
CA SER A 326 1.01 16.39 -20.21
C SER A 326 1.59 17.75 -20.55
N THR A 327 2.92 17.92 -20.51
CA THR A 327 3.59 19.18 -20.86
C THR A 327 3.75 19.29 -22.38
N ALA A 328 3.99 18.15 -23.05
CA ALA A 328 4.08 18.05 -24.51
C ALA A 328 2.78 17.57 -25.20
N ASN A 329 1.74 17.23 -24.43
CA ASN A 329 0.46 16.69 -24.88
C ASN A 329 0.57 15.44 -25.80
N ARG A 330 1.35 14.43 -25.38
CA ARG A 330 1.73 13.27 -26.21
C ARG A 330 1.49 11.92 -25.49
N ALA A 331 0.96 10.91 -26.20
CA ALA A 331 0.76 9.53 -25.69
C ALA A 331 1.36 8.45 -26.64
N GLN A 332 2.06 7.42 -26.14
CA GLN A 332 2.81 6.43 -26.95
C GLN A 332 2.82 4.99 -26.33
N ILE A 333 3.07 3.95 -27.16
CA ILE A 333 3.13 2.51 -26.78
C ILE A 333 4.36 1.79 -27.42
N PHE A 334 5.12 0.96 -26.67
CA PHE A 334 6.28 0.15 -27.15
C PHE A 334 6.13 -1.37 -26.88
N VAL A 335 6.77 -2.27 -27.68
CA VAL A 335 6.74 -3.77 -27.55
C VAL A 335 8.10 -4.43 -27.97
N GLN A 336 8.66 -5.45 -27.27
CA GLN A 336 9.93 -6.15 -27.63
C GLN A 336 9.95 -7.70 -27.49
N ALA A 337 10.58 -8.42 -28.48
CA ALA A 337 11.01 -9.83 -28.76
C ALA A 337 12.45 -10.44 -28.57
N ASP A 338 12.63 -11.66 -28.02
CA ASP A 338 13.42 -12.78 -28.60
C ASP A 338 12.60 -14.12 -28.58
N ALA A 339 12.86 -15.18 -29.39
CA ALA A 339 13.84 -15.45 -30.45
C ALA A 339 13.22 -15.85 -31.83
N SER A 340 11.97 -15.46 -32.15
CA SER A 340 11.41 -15.64 -33.52
C SER A 340 10.32 -14.62 -33.95
N ASP A 341 10.43 -13.35 -33.52
CA ASP A 341 9.72 -12.10 -33.95
C ASP A 341 8.26 -11.78 -33.48
N PRO A 342 8.02 -10.56 -32.94
CA PRO A 342 6.84 -9.75 -33.22
C PRO A 342 7.22 -8.39 -33.80
N ASN A 343 6.71 -8.09 -35.00
CA ASN A 343 7.23 -7.03 -35.85
C ASN A 343 6.26 -5.82 -36.02
N VAL A 344 5.57 -5.39 -34.95
CA VAL A 344 4.48 -4.35 -34.85
C VAL A 344 3.05 -4.93 -34.81
N VAL A 345 2.19 -4.47 -33.87
CA VAL A 345 0.75 -4.84 -33.78
C VAL A 345 -0.16 -3.65 -33.42
N LEU A 346 -1.20 -3.39 -34.24
CA LEU A 346 -2.30 -2.44 -33.96
C LEU A 346 -3.66 -3.07 -34.36
N SER A 347 -4.67 -3.05 -33.47
CA SER A 347 -5.99 -3.71 -33.68
C SER A 347 -7.21 -2.79 -33.47
N LYS A 348 -8.30 -3.01 -34.21
CA LYS A 348 -9.62 -2.34 -34.04
C LYS A 348 -10.63 -3.32 -33.38
N LYS A 349 -11.54 -2.80 -32.54
CA LYS A 349 -12.66 -3.53 -31.91
C LYS A 349 -13.42 -4.40 -32.94
N VAL A 350 -13.44 -5.71 -32.70
CA VAL A 350 -14.48 -6.60 -33.23
C VAL A 350 -15.67 -6.39 -32.30
N ASP A 351 -16.67 -5.61 -32.71
CA ASP A 351 -17.98 -5.74 -32.06
C ASP A 351 -18.38 -7.21 -32.23
N GLY A 352 -18.94 -7.83 -31.18
CA GLY A 352 -19.14 -9.28 -31.02
C GLY A 352 -20.04 -10.00 -32.05
N GLY A 353 -20.08 -9.53 -33.30
CA GLY A 353 -20.76 -10.11 -34.47
C GLY A 353 -19.88 -10.19 -35.73
N GLY A 354 -18.55 -10.18 -35.62
CA GLY A 354 -17.65 -10.72 -36.67
C GLY A 354 -17.43 -9.90 -37.94
N THR A 355 -17.91 -8.65 -38.05
CA THR A 355 -17.68 -7.82 -39.26
C THR A 355 -16.99 -6.50 -38.93
N VAL A 356 -15.79 -6.29 -39.47
CA VAL A 356 -15.08 -4.99 -39.41
C VAL A 356 -15.66 -4.06 -40.49
N PRO A 357 -16.13 -2.84 -40.16
CA PRO A 357 -16.67 -1.92 -41.18
C PRO A 357 -15.64 -1.52 -42.24
N ASN A 358 -16.08 -1.27 -43.47
CA ASN A 358 -15.26 -0.60 -44.49
C ASN A 358 -14.89 0.82 -44.00
N GLY A 359 -13.69 1.31 -44.33
CA GLY A 359 -13.19 2.63 -43.88
C GLY A 359 -12.66 2.65 -42.44
N SER A 360 -12.54 1.49 -41.80
CA SER A 360 -11.92 1.37 -40.47
C SER A 360 -10.48 1.84 -40.49
N ILE A 361 -10.12 2.79 -39.63
CA ILE A 361 -8.74 3.31 -39.52
C ILE A 361 -7.91 2.35 -38.66
N PHE A 362 -6.78 1.88 -39.20
CA PHE A 362 -5.77 1.11 -38.49
C PHE A 362 -4.68 2.00 -37.90
N GLN A 363 -4.26 3.02 -38.65
CA GLN A 363 -3.27 4.01 -38.21
C GLN A 363 -3.60 5.38 -38.78
N LYS A 364 -3.41 6.43 -37.97
CA LYS A 364 -3.66 7.82 -38.36
C LYS A 364 -2.41 8.66 -38.08
N PHE A 365 -1.97 9.44 -39.07
CA PHE A 365 -0.86 10.38 -38.96
C PHE A 365 -1.42 11.78 -38.81
N GLN A 366 -1.13 12.45 -37.70
CA GLN A 366 -1.69 13.75 -37.36
C GLN A 366 -0.60 14.74 -36.97
N ILE A 367 -0.83 16.00 -37.31
CA ILE A 367 -0.11 17.18 -36.84
C ILE A 367 -1.11 18.06 -36.09
N PRO A 368 -0.68 19.10 -35.34
CA PRO A 368 -1.62 19.95 -34.57
C PRO A 368 -2.77 20.53 -35.40
N SER A 369 -2.52 20.81 -36.68
CA SER A 369 -3.49 21.39 -37.62
C SER A 369 -4.36 20.38 -38.38
N GLY A 370 -4.20 19.06 -38.15
CA GLY A 370 -5.07 18.06 -38.77
C GLY A 370 -4.41 16.73 -39.14
N THR A 371 -5.09 15.96 -39.99
CA THR A 371 -4.64 14.63 -40.45
C THR A 371 -3.84 14.75 -41.73
N ILE A 372 -2.64 14.17 -41.77
CA ILE A 372 -1.74 14.17 -42.93
C ILE A 372 -1.66 12.82 -43.65
N GLY A 373 -2.21 11.77 -43.05
CA GLY A 373 -2.37 10.48 -43.70
C GLY A 373 -3.03 9.42 -42.82
N SER A 374 -3.33 8.27 -43.39
CA SER A 374 -3.87 7.12 -42.65
C SER A 374 -3.73 5.79 -43.39
N VAL A 375 -3.62 4.71 -42.63
CA VAL A 375 -3.79 3.32 -43.10
C VAL A 375 -5.19 2.86 -42.71
N THR A 376 -6.01 2.50 -43.70
CA THR A 376 -7.43 2.15 -43.50
C THR A 376 -7.79 0.83 -44.16
N ARG A 377 -8.75 0.10 -43.60
CA ARG A 377 -9.38 -1.04 -44.25
C ARG A 377 -10.26 -0.60 -45.42
N GLU A 378 -10.14 -1.30 -46.53
CA GLU A 378 -11.12 -1.27 -47.63
C GLU A 378 -11.97 -2.55 -47.64
N ALA A 379 -13.06 -2.59 -48.41
CA ALA A 379 -13.89 -3.78 -48.54
C ALA A 379 -13.05 -5.01 -48.98
N GLY A 380 -13.21 -6.15 -48.30
CA GLY A 380 -12.41 -7.36 -48.54
C GLY A 380 -11.17 -7.46 -47.63
N LEU A 381 -10.07 -8.00 -48.17
CA LEU A 381 -8.76 -8.19 -47.52
C LEU A 381 -7.72 -7.16 -48.01
N THR A 382 -8.14 -5.92 -48.21
CA THR A 382 -7.29 -4.85 -48.75
C THR A 382 -7.02 -3.76 -47.69
N VAL A 383 -5.86 -3.12 -47.85
CA VAL A 383 -5.40 -1.98 -47.06
C VAL A 383 -5.20 -0.80 -47.99
N LYS A 384 -5.75 0.35 -47.60
CA LYS A 384 -5.60 1.62 -48.28
C LYS A 384 -4.65 2.53 -47.51
N TYR A 385 -3.64 3.05 -48.21
CA TYR A 385 -2.71 4.07 -47.73
C TYR A 385 -3.17 5.43 -48.24
N ASN A 386 -3.42 6.38 -47.34
CA ASN A 386 -3.94 7.70 -47.67
C ASN A 386 -2.88 8.76 -47.36
N GLU A 387 -2.55 9.59 -48.35
CA GLU A 387 -1.68 10.78 -48.22
C GLU A 387 -2.46 12.03 -48.64
N THR A 388 -2.18 13.18 -48.02
CA THR A 388 -2.80 14.45 -48.40
C THR A 388 -2.31 14.94 -49.76
N SER A 389 -3.23 15.26 -50.67
CA SER A 389 -2.90 15.81 -52.00
C SER A 389 -3.91 16.89 -52.46
N ASP A 390 -4.56 17.57 -51.51
CA ASP A 390 -5.60 18.57 -51.79
C ASP A 390 -5.01 19.85 -52.44
N ARG A 391 -5.66 20.36 -53.50
CA ARG A 391 -5.22 21.57 -54.22
C ARG A 391 -5.14 22.79 -53.31
N ARG A 392 -6.01 22.89 -52.29
CA ARG A 392 -6.05 24.01 -51.33
C ARG A 392 -4.84 24.04 -50.40
N LEU A 393 -4.13 22.92 -50.28
CA LEU A 393 -2.92 22.78 -49.47
C LEU A 393 -1.64 22.96 -50.29
N LYS A 394 -1.75 23.38 -51.56
CA LYS A 394 -0.64 23.50 -52.50
C LYS A 394 -0.66 24.87 -53.16
N GLU A 395 0.53 25.44 -53.34
CA GLU A 395 0.76 26.70 -54.07
C GLU A 395 1.79 26.49 -55.19
N ASN A 396 1.99 27.51 -56.04
CA ASN A 396 2.98 27.48 -57.13
C ASN A 396 2.83 26.28 -58.10
N ILE A 397 1.59 25.89 -58.39
CA ILE A 397 1.26 24.73 -59.24
C ILE A 397 1.64 25.03 -60.70
N LYS A 398 2.73 24.42 -61.17
CA LYS A 398 3.24 24.51 -62.55
C LYS A 398 3.53 23.11 -63.09
N ASN A 399 3.63 22.99 -64.42
CA ASN A 399 4.09 21.75 -65.05
C ASN A 399 5.50 21.40 -64.56
N THR A 400 5.76 20.11 -64.41
CA THR A 400 7.09 19.61 -64.04
C THR A 400 8.10 19.91 -65.14
N HIS A 401 9.34 20.21 -64.74
CA HIS A 401 10.47 20.37 -65.66
C HIS A 401 11.04 19.01 -66.10
N TYR A 402 10.79 17.94 -65.32
CA TYR A 402 11.21 16.58 -65.68
C TYR A 402 10.55 16.14 -66.99
N THR A 403 11.35 15.60 -67.90
CA THR A 403 10.92 15.09 -69.20
C THR A 403 11.15 13.58 -69.34
N ILE A 404 10.71 13.01 -70.46
CA ILE A 404 10.99 11.59 -70.77
C ILE A 404 12.51 11.32 -70.80
N GLU A 405 13.30 12.26 -71.30
CA GLU A 405 14.77 12.12 -71.37
C GLU A 405 15.39 11.99 -69.97
N ASP A 406 14.91 12.75 -68.98
CA ASP A 406 15.36 12.61 -67.60
C ASP A 406 15.01 11.22 -67.04
N LEU A 407 13.81 10.74 -67.33
CA LEU A 407 13.34 9.44 -66.84
C LEU A 407 14.07 8.27 -67.49
N MET A 408 14.45 8.39 -68.76
CA MET A 408 15.23 7.37 -69.47
C MET A 408 16.65 7.22 -68.91
N ARG A 409 17.12 8.17 -68.11
CA ARG A 409 18.39 8.05 -67.36
C ARG A 409 18.25 7.23 -66.09
N ILE A 410 17.03 6.95 -65.61
CA ILE A 410 16.81 6.11 -64.44
C ILE A 410 17.03 4.66 -64.82
N ALA A 411 18.07 4.04 -64.27
CA ALA A 411 18.36 2.64 -64.49
C ALA A 411 17.46 1.74 -63.64
N VAL A 412 16.70 0.86 -64.29
CA VAL A 412 16.05 -0.30 -63.65
C VAL A 412 17.02 -1.47 -63.76
N VAL A 413 17.39 -2.06 -62.62
CA VAL A 413 18.37 -3.15 -62.57
C VAL A 413 17.81 -4.35 -61.84
N ASP A 414 18.28 -5.54 -62.22
CA ASP A 414 18.08 -6.75 -61.43
C ASP A 414 19.21 -6.87 -60.40
N TYR A 415 18.85 -7.03 -59.13
CA TYR A 415 19.79 -7.19 -58.05
C TYR A 415 19.35 -8.30 -57.10
N ASN A 416 20.25 -8.73 -56.22
CA ASN A 416 19.94 -9.57 -55.09
C ASN A 416 20.61 -8.99 -53.83
N TYR A 417 20.03 -9.27 -52.66
CA TYR A 417 20.61 -8.79 -51.41
C TYR A 417 21.88 -9.59 -51.05
N LYS A 418 22.92 -8.88 -50.60
CA LYS A 418 24.16 -9.52 -50.13
C LYS A 418 23.91 -10.49 -48.97
N SER A 419 22.95 -10.16 -48.09
CA SER A 419 22.54 -10.99 -46.96
C SER A 419 21.62 -12.15 -47.33
N ASP A 420 20.98 -12.13 -48.50
CA ASP A 420 20.12 -13.24 -48.94
C ASP A 420 20.98 -14.44 -49.34
N ALA A 421 20.81 -15.55 -48.63
CA ALA A 421 21.51 -16.80 -48.90
C ALA A 421 21.03 -17.44 -50.21
N ALA A 422 19.76 -17.30 -50.57
CA ALA A 422 19.17 -17.86 -51.80
C ALA A 422 19.55 -17.08 -53.07
N LYS A 423 20.12 -15.87 -52.90
CA LYS A 423 20.56 -15.00 -54.00
C LYS A 423 19.46 -14.71 -55.02
N THR A 424 18.23 -14.61 -54.54
CA THR A 424 17.03 -14.39 -55.34
C THR A 424 17.14 -13.05 -56.06
N ARG A 425 17.13 -13.07 -57.40
CA ARG A 425 17.16 -11.85 -58.21
C ARG A 425 15.79 -11.20 -58.22
N MET A 426 15.76 -9.89 -58.03
CA MET A 426 14.57 -9.06 -58.11
C MET A 426 14.87 -7.74 -58.82
N PRO A 427 13.92 -7.20 -59.59
CA PRO A 427 14.07 -5.89 -60.21
C PRO A 427 13.93 -4.77 -59.17
N GLY A 428 14.63 -3.66 -59.40
CA GLY A 428 14.42 -2.43 -58.65
C GLY A 428 15.41 -1.34 -59.03
N PHE A 429 15.69 -0.46 -58.08
CA PHE A 429 16.57 0.70 -58.27
C PHE A 429 17.75 0.66 -57.31
N ILE A 430 18.88 1.22 -57.76
CA ILE A 430 19.98 1.61 -56.88
C ILE A 430 19.70 3.03 -56.38
N ALA A 431 19.63 3.19 -55.06
CA ALA A 431 19.22 4.45 -54.44
C ALA A 431 20.17 5.62 -54.79
N GLN A 432 21.46 5.35 -54.91
CA GLN A 432 22.50 6.33 -55.23
C GLN A 432 22.35 6.85 -56.66
N ASP A 433 22.20 5.96 -57.64
CA ASP A 433 22.00 6.32 -59.05
C ASP A 433 20.69 7.08 -59.23
N LEU A 434 19.63 6.64 -58.55
CA LEU A 434 18.34 7.33 -58.58
C LEU A 434 18.43 8.73 -57.95
N TYR A 435 19.27 8.94 -56.95
CA TYR A 435 19.45 10.25 -56.32
C TYR A 435 20.05 11.28 -57.27
N GLU A 436 20.91 10.86 -58.21
CA GLU A 436 21.52 11.78 -59.18
C GLU A 436 20.48 12.34 -60.17
N VAL A 437 19.43 11.58 -60.46
CA VAL A 437 18.38 11.96 -61.41
C VAL A 437 17.14 12.54 -60.72
N TYR A 438 16.66 11.88 -59.66
CA TYR A 438 15.46 12.29 -58.92
C TYR A 438 15.66 12.18 -57.40
N PRO A 439 16.37 13.16 -56.77
CA PRO A 439 16.67 13.15 -55.35
C PRO A 439 15.43 13.03 -54.43
N ARG A 440 14.27 13.50 -54.89
CA ARG A 440 13.03 13.56 -54.07
C ARG A 440 12.43 12.20 -53.75
N ALA A 441 12.79 11.14 -54.48
CA ALA A 441 12.36 9.78 -54.18
C ALA A 441 13.31 9.05 -53.22
N VAL A 442 14.44 9.66 -52.85
CA VAL A 442 15.51 8.98 -52.13
C VAL A 442 15.79 9.66 -50.80
N THR A 443 15.72 8.89 -49.72
CA THR A 443 16.23 9.30 -48.41
C THR A 443 17.69 8.91 -48.33
N LYS A 444 18.56 9.92 -48.24
CA LYS A 444 20.01 9.73 -48.13
C LYS A 444 20.35 9.02 -46.82
N GLY A 445 21.15 7.95 -46.92
CA GLY A 445 21.68 7.23 -45.76
C GLY A 445 22.96 7.86 -45.20
N GLY A 446 23.47 7.27 -44.13
CA GLY A 446 24.75 7.62 -43.49
C GLY A 446 25.94 6.84 -44.09
N GLU A 447 27.10 6.95 -43.44
CA GLU A 447 28.32 6.27 -43.88
C GLU A 447 28.23 4.74 -43.74
N ASN A 448 27.55 4.26 -42.70
CA ASN A 448 27.40 2.83 -42.43
C ASN A 448 26.08 2.28 -43.00
N PRO A 449 26.11 1.44 -44.05
CA PRO A 449 24.90 0.91 -44.68
C PRO A 449 24.11 -0.07 -43.79
N LYS A 450 24.69 -0.59 -42.69
CA LYS A 450 23.96 -1.48 -41.77
C LYS A 450 23.08 -0.72 -40.78
N THR A 451 23.49 0.48 -40.40
CA THR A 451 22.77 1.30 -39.40
C THR A 451 21.99 2.44 -40.04
N SER A 452 22.40 2.89 -41.23
CA SER A 452 21.79 4.02 -41.92
C SER A 452 21.84 3.82 -43.44
N PRO A 453 21.14 2.82 -44.00
CA PRO A 453 21.08 2.59 -45.44
C PRO A 453 20.37 3.73 -46.16
N TRP A 454 20.68 3.90 -47.45
CA TRP A 454 19.89 4.74 -48.35
C TRP A 454 18.58 4.03 -48.68
N MET A 455 17.47 4.77 -48.71
CA MET A 455 16.13 4.21 -48.89
C MET A 455 15.39 4.92 -50.02
N VAL A 456 14.55 4.18 -50.74
CA VAL A 456 13.77 4.68 -51.89
C VAL A 456 12.28 4.64 -51.56
N ASP A 457 11.59 5.77 -51.74
CA ASP A 457 10.13 5.86 -51.80
C ASP A 457 9.67 5.70 -53.25
N TYR A 458 9.38 4.45 -53.62
CA TYR A 458 8.89 4.07 -54.94
C TYR A 458 7.61 4.85 -55.34
N GLY A 459 6.78 5.25 -54.37
CA GLY A 459 5.54 5.97 -54.62
C GLY A 459 5.76 7.35 -55.26
N LYS A 460 6.93 7.97 -55.08
CA LYS A 460 7.26 9.27 -55.67
C LYS A 460 7.59 9.22 -57.17
N LEU A 461 7.80 8.03 -57.73
CA LEU A 461 8.04 7.86 -59.17
C LEU A 461 6.74 7.82 -59.98
N THR A 462 5.61 7.46 -59.36
CA THR A 462 4.32 7.31 -60.06
C THR A 462 3.91 8.54 -60.87
N PRO A 463 4.00 9.80 -60.37
CA PRO A 463 3.67 10.98 -61.17
C PRO A 463 4.61 11.19 -62.36
N LEU A 464 5.89 10.82 -62.22
CA LEU A 464 6.87 10.94 -63.30
C LEU A 464 6.60 9.90 -64.39
N LEU A 465 6.24 8.66 -64.03
CA LEU A 465 5.84 7.64 -65.01
C LEU A 465 4.63 8.09 -65.84
N VAL A 466 3.64 8.75 -65.23
CA VAL A 466 2.50 9.33 -65.96
C VAL A 466 2.97 10.41 -66.93
N LYS A 467 3.88 11.28 -66.50
CA LYS A 467 4.47 12.32 -67.36
C LYS A 467 5.23 11.72 -68.54
N ALA A 468 6.00 10.66 -68.31
CA ALA A 468 6.72 9.91 -69.33
C ALA A 468 5.78 9.45 -70.45
N VAL A 469 4.68 8.80 -70.09
CA VAL A 469 3.67 8.30 -71.04
C VAL A 469 3.02 9.46 -71.80
N GLN A 470 2.74 10.58 -71.13
CA GLN A 470 2.19 11.77 -71.78
C GLN A 470 3.14 12.36 -72.83
N ASP A 471 4.43 12.40 -72.54
CA ASP A 471 5.42 12.92 -73.48
C ASP A 471 5.68 11.93 -74.63
N GLN A 472 5.74 10.63 -74.35
CA GLN A 472 5.76 9.59 -75.38
C GLN A 472 4.56 9.69 -76.33
N GLN A 473 3.36 9.94 -75.81
CA GLN A 473 2.15 10.09 -76.63
C GLN A 473 2.22 11.32 -77.56
N LYS A 474 2.87 12.40 -77.13
CA LYS A 474 3.09 13.58 -77.99
C LYS A 474 4.08 13.28 -79.11
N GLU A 475 5.16 12.58 -78.81
CA GLU A 475 6.14 12.18 -79.82
C GLU A 475 5.50 11.26 -80.87
N ILE A 476 4.71 10.27 -80.43
CA ILE A 476 3.95 9.40 -81.33
C ILE A 476 2.99 10.21 -82.22
N ALA A 477 2.31 11.22 -81.68
CA ALA A 477 1.44 12.09 -82.47
C ALA A 477 2.23 12.90 -83.51
N SER A 478 3.38 13.44 -83.12
CA SER A 478 4.28 14.18 -84.02
C SER A 478 4.80 13.29 -85.15
N LEU A 479 5.27 12.08 -84.83
CA LEU A 479 5.74 11.11 -85.81
C LEU A 479 4.63 10.69 -86.78
N LYS A 480 3.41 10.49 -86.29
CA LYS A 480 2.25 10.20 -87.17
C LYS A 480 1.93 11.37 -88.11
N ALA A 481 2.03 12.60 -87.64
CA ALA A 481 1.81 13.78 -88.48
C ALA A 481 2.87 13.89 -89.59
N GLN A 482 4.15 13.71 -89.25
CA GLN A 482 5.25 13.70 -90.22
C GLN A 482 5.10 12.56 -91.25
N LEU A 483 4.68 11.37 -90.82
CA LEU A 483 4.39 10.28 -91.74
C LEU A 483 3.25 10.63 -92.70
N SER A 484 2.18 11.26 -92.21
CA SER A 484 1.07 11.71 -93.06
C SER A 484 1.52 12.73 -94.11
N GLU A 485 2.34 13.70 -93.72
CA GLU A 485 2.91 14.69 -94.63
C GLU A 485 3.83 14.06 -95.67
N MET A 486 4.71 13.14 -95.24
CA MET A 486 5.57 12.38 -96.14
C MET A 486 4.75 11.54 -97.15
N HIS A 487 3.64 10.94 -96.73
CA HIS A 487 2.75 10.21 -97.62
C HIS A 487 2.07 11.12 -98.64
N ALA A 488 1.65 12.33 -98.24
CA ALA A 488 1.09 13.32 -99.15
C ALA A 488 2.12 13.76 -100.20
N LEU A 489 3.34 14.11 -99.77
CA LEU A 489 4.42 14.50 -100.68
C LEU A 489 4.79 13.37 -101.65
N LYS A 490 4.80 12.11 -101.19
CA LYS A 490 5.06 10.95 -102.05
C LYS A 490 3.96 10.79 -103.12
N ALA A 491 2.71 11.06 -102.78
CA ALA A 491 1.60 11.03 -103.73
C ALA A 491 1.73 12.15 -104.78
N GLU A 492 2.14 13.35 -104.38
CA GLU A 492 2.43 14.46 -105.30
C GLU A 492 3.58 14.13 -106.26
N VAL A 493 4.69 13.59 -105.76
CA VAL A 493 5.82 13.15 -106.60
C VAL A 493 5.40 12.08 -107.60
N ALA A 494 4.56 11.12 -107.19
CA ALA A 494 4.03 10.11 -108.09
C ALA A 494 3.16 10.73 -109.21
N SER A 495 2.33 11.73 -108.87
CA SER A 495 1.53 12.48 -109.83
C SER A 495 2.40 13.24 -110.82
N ILE A 496 3.42 13.96 -110.35
CA ILE A 496 4.37 14.68 -111.21
C ILE A 496 5.10 13.71 -112.15
N LYS A 497 5.55 12.55 -111.65
CA LYS A 497 6.22 11.53 -112.47
C LYS A 497 5.29 10.99 -113.57
N ALA A 498 4.01 10.79 -113.26
CA ALA A 498 3.01 10.39 -114.24
C ALA A 498 2.78 11.49 -115.31
N MET A 499 2.70 12.76 -114.89
CA MET A 499 2.59 13.89 -115.82
C MET A 499 3.80 14.02 -116.74
N LEU A 500 5.02 13.80 -116.22
CA LEU A 500 6.26 13.86 -117.00
C LEU A 500 6.32 12.73 -118.04
N GLY A 501 5.95 11.50 -117.65
CA GLY A 501 5.88 10.36 -118.55
C GLY A 501 4.88 10.58 -119.70
N ASN A 502 3.70 11.13 -119.39
CA ASN A 502 2.71 11.47 -120.41
C ASN A 502 3.22 12.59 -121.34
N ALA A 503 3.97 13.57 -120.83
CA ALA A 503 4.56 14.63 -121.64
C ALA A 503 5.66 14.12 -122.58
N GLU A 504 6.47 13.15 -122.15
CA GLU A 504 7.45 12.47 -123.02
C GLU A 504 6.76 11.68 -124.14
N GLN A 505 5.64 11.01 -123.83
CA GLN A 505 4.83 10.27 -124.80
C GLN A 505 4.25 11.19 -125.87
N LEU A 506 3.62 12.31 -125.48
CA LEU A 506 3.08 13.33 -126.39
C LEU A 506 4.16 13.95 -127.29
N LYS A 507 5.38 14.12 -126.79
CA LYS A 507 6.52 14.65 -127.56
C LYS A 507 7.03 13.64 -128.60
N SER A 508 6.99 12.35 -128.28
CA SER A 508 7.34 11.27 -129.21
C SER A 508 6.33 11.14 -130.35
N GLU A 509 5.03 11.27 -130.06
CA GLU A 509 3.95 11.23 -131.05
C GLU A 509 3.99 12.45 -131.99
N ALA A 510 4.30 13.64 -131.46
CA ALA A 510 4.46 14.85 -132.26
C ALA A 510 5.69 14.84 -133.20
N THR A 511 6.68 13.98 -132.93
CA THR A 511 7.90 13.85 -133.76
C THR A 511 7.71 12.86 -134.91
N ILE A 512 6.78 11.91 -134.79
CA ILE A 512 6.45 10.92 -135.85
C ILE A 512 5.46 11.50 -136.88
N SER A 513 4.74 12.57 -136.56
CA SER A 513 3.76 13.23 -137.44
C SER A 513 4.35 14.37 -138.32
N LYS A 514 5.67 14.53 -138.36
CA LYS A 514 6.38 15.40 -139.31
C LYS A 514 7.22 14.54 -140.24
#